data_AF-A0A914DTK7-F1
#
_entry.id   AF-A0A914DTK7-F1
#
_cell.length_a   1.000
_cell.length_b   1.000
_cell.length_c   1.000
_cell.angle_alpha   90.00
_cell.angle_beta   90.00
_cell.angle_gamma   90.00
#
_symmetry.space_group_name_H-M   'P 1'
#
loop_
_entity.id
_entity.type
_entity.pdbx_description
1 polymer ?
#
loop_
_entity_poly.entity_id
_entity_poly.type
_entity_poly.pdbx_seq_one_letter_code
_entity_poly.pdbx_strand_id
1 'polypeptide(L)'
;MGKYELDEFEVFFKTLYAECRGEPRRGQEWVGWVIKNRARRNKSYWGGNTIRGVCLYNHQFECWTKKDDIHMDSNEFSGWARNLELSPQNYESVKAWVWNLYQSTGPDPSKGADHYNNPNIGGYPKWTENCDFLEKIGKHQFYISKCFNK
;
A
#
# COMPACT_ATOMS: atom_id res chain seq x y z
N MET A 1 15.20 14.29 -18.26
CA MET A 1 13.81 14.01 -17.82
C MET A 1 13.91 13.02 -16.67
N GLY A 2 13.62 13.42 -15.42
CA GLY A 2 13.99 12.63 -14.24
C GLY A 2 12.82 12.38 -13.30
N LYS A 3 12.57 11.10 -12.97
CA LYS A 3 12.02 10.49 -11.73
C LYS A 3 10.96 11.19 -10.85
N TYR A 4 10.42 12.36 -11.20
CA TYR A 4 9.72 13.27 -10.27
C TYR A 4 8.25 13.59 -10.62
N GLU A 5 7.64 12.99 -11.64
CA GLU A 5 6.34 13.50 -12.14
C GLU A 5 5.07 12.77 -11.70
N LEU A 6 5.16 11.62 -11.01
CA LEU A 6 3.93 10.99 -10.50
C LEU A 6 3.33 11.82 -9.37
N ASP A 7 2.02 12.05 -9.37
CA ASP A 7 1.36 12.71 -8.23
C ASP A 7 1.20 11.76 -7.02
N GLU A 8 0.70 12.27 -5.89
CA GLU A 8 0.53 11.44 -4.68
C GLU A 8 -0.48 10.31 -4.88
N PHE A 9 -1.56 10.56 -5.63
CA PHE A 9 -2.57 9.55 -5.89
C PHE A 9 -2.03 8.44 -6.78
N GLU A 10 -1.25 8.76 -7.82
CA GLU A 10 -0.61 7.77 -8.68
C GLU A 10 0.36 6.89 -7.89
N VAL A 11 1.14 7.50 -6.98
CA VAL A 11 2.00 6.75 -6.05
C VAL A 11 1.16 5.84 -5.15
N PHE A 12 0.07 6.34 -4.57
CA PHE A 12 -0.82 5.54 -3.73
C PHE A 12 -1.44 4.37 -4.50
N PHE A 13 -1.98 4.63 -5.68
CA PHE A 13 -2.61 3.64 -6.55
C PHE A 13 -1.63 2.54 -6.97
N LYS A 14 -0.45 2.91 -7.47
CA LYS A 14 0.56 1.93 -7.90
C LYS A 14 1.05 1.09 -6.74
N THR A 15 1.26 1.70 -5.57
CA THR A 15 1.65 0.98 -4.34
C THR A 15 0.57 -0.02 -3.93
N LEU A 16 -0.68 0.45 -3.82
CA LEU A 16 -1.79 -0.39 -3.40
C LEU A 16 -1.96 -1.59 -4.33
N TYR A 17 -1.98 -1.35 -5.64
CA TYR A 17 -2.14 -2.40 -6.62
C TYR A 17 -1.00 -3.43 -6.58
N ALA A 18 0.26 -2.97 -6.45
CA ALA A 18 1.40 -3.87 -6.37
C ALA A 18 1.32 -4.80 -5.15
N GLU A 19 0.90 -4.27 -4.00
CA GLU A 19 0.87 -4.98 -2.72
C GLU A 19 -0.29 -5.96 -2.58
N CYS A 20 -1.46 -5.67 -3.18
CA CYS A 20 -2.67 -6.44 -2.89
C CYS A 20 -3.53 -6.78 -4.11
N ARG A 21 -2.99 -6.69 -5.34
CA ARG A 21 -3.69 -7.26 -6.50
C ARG A 21 -3.99 -8.74 -6.27
N GLY A 22 -5.21 -9.14 -6.61
CA GLY A 22 -5.71 -10.51 -6.39
C GLY A 22 -6.21 -10.79 -4.96
N GLU A 23 -6.06 -9.86 -4.01
CA GLU A 23 -6.69 -9.98 -2.70
C GLU A 23 -8.17 -9.58 -2.75
N PRO A 24 -9.02 -10.06 -1.83
CA PRO A 24 -10.40 -9.60 -1.70
C PRO A 24 -10.47 -8.08 -1.51
N ARG A 25 -11.52 -7.43 -2.00
CA ARG A 25 -11.67 -5.97 -1.97
C ARG A 25 -11.45 -5.36 -0.57
N ARG A 26 -11.98 -6.02 0.46
CA ARG A 26 -11.79 -5.61 1.86
C ARG A 26 -10.30 -5.61 2.28
N GLY A 27 -9.52 -6.59 1.83
CA GLY A 27 -8.09 -6.67 2.10
C GLY A 27 -7.33 -5.54 1.41
N GLN A 28 -7.70 -5.21 0.18
CA GLN A 28 -7.11 -4.08 -0.53
C GLN A 28 -7.41 -2.75 0.18
N GLU A 29 -8.65 -2.55 0.65
CA GLU A 29 -9.00 -1.38 1.45
C GLU A 29 -8.16 -1.27 2.72
N TRP A 30 -7.93 -2.38 3.42
CA TRP A 30 -7.11 -2.39 4.63
C TRP A 30 -5.64 -2.05 4.35
N VAL A 31 -5.06 -2.50 3.23
CA VAL A 31 -3.71 -2.06 2.83
C VAL A 31 -3.67 -0.55 2.59
N GLY A 32 -4.69 0.01 1.92
CA GLY A 32 -4.75 1.46 1.71
C GLY A 32 -4.91 2.24 3.02
N TRP A 33 -5.66 1.70 3.99
CA TRP A 33 -5.75 2.26 5.34
C TRP A 33 -4.44 2.16 6.13
N VAL A 34 -3.67 1.08 6.00
CA VAL A 34 -2.32 0.97 6.58
C VAL A 34 -1.43 2.12 6.12
N ILE A 35 -1.41 2.43 4.82
CA ILE A 35 -0.63 3.56 4.27
C ILE A 35 -1.08 4.89 4.89
N LYS A 36 -2.40 5.12 4.94
CA LYS A 36 -2.98 6.34 5.53
C LYS A 36 -2.69 6.45 7.03
N ASN A 37 -2.73 5.35 7.76
CA ASN A 37 -2.44 5.29 9.19
C ASN A 37 -0.96 5.56 9.49
N ARG A 38 -0.04 5.02 8.69
CA ARG A 38 1.38 5.36 8.77
C ARG A 38 1.62 6.86 8.56
N ALA A 39 1.00 7.45 7.54
CA ALA A 39 1.10 8.90 7.27
C ALA A 39 0.54 9.71 8.45
N ARG A 40 -0.65 9.38 8.95
CA ARG A 40 -1.26 10.07 10.10
C ARG A 40 -0.41 10.02 11.37
N ARG A 41 0.31 8.92 11.59
CA ARG A 41 1.19 8.77 12.76
C ARG A 41 2.51 9.52 12.64
N ASN A 42 2.86 10.00 11.44
CA ASN A 42 4.00 10.87 11.17
C ASN A 42 5.30 10.36 11.82
N LYS A 43 5.63 9.08 11.59
CA LYS A 43 6.88 8.50 12.07
C LYS A 43 7.93 8.58 10.97
N SER A 44 9.13 9.06 11.31
CA SER A 44 10.23 9.21 10.35
C SER A 44 10.63 7.89 9.69
N TYR A 45 10.57 6.78 10.43
CA TYR A 45 10.88 5.43 9.91
C TYR A 45 9.79 4.86 8.98
N TRP A 46 8.65 5.55 8.85
CA TRP A 46 7.64 5.28 7.83
C TRP A 46 7.62 6.35 6.73
N GLY A 47 8.54 7.31 6.69
CA GLY A 47 8.54 8.35 5.66
C GLY A 47 7.70 9.59 5.97
N GLY A 48 7.25 9.78 7.20
CA GLY A 48 6.64 11.03 7.67
C GLY A 48 5.13 11.10 7.50
N ASN A 49 4.61 12.31 7.22
CA ASN A 49 3.19 12.64 7.31
C ASN A 49 2.42 12.65 5.98
N THR A 50 3.04 12.22 4.88
CA THR A 50 2.40 12.20 3.55
C THR A 50 2.24 10.78 3.05
N ILE A 51 1.19 10.52 2.28
CA ILE A 51 0.96 9.21 1.67
C ILE A 51 2.09 8.91 0.69
N ARG A 52 2.51 9.92 -0.09
CA ARG A 52 3.68 9.80 -0.97
C ARG A 52 4.94 9.43 -0.20
N GLY A 53 5.20 10.11 0.92
CA GLY A 53 6.36 9.85 1.79
C GLY A 53 6.37 8.41 2.28
N VAL A 54 5.22 7.90 2.73
CA VAL A 54 5.08 6.51 3.16
C VAL A 54 5.35 5.51 2.04
N CYS A 55 4.73 5.70 0.88
CA CYS A 55 4.87 4.79 -0.25
C CYS A 55 6.31 4.75 -0.79
N LEU A 56 6.99 5.90 -0.86
CA LEU A 56 8.33 6.00 -1.45
C LEU A 56 9.47 5.81 -0.43
N TYR A 57 9.17 5.63 0.86
CA TYR A 57 10.20 5.43 1.87
C TYR A 57 10.91 4.09 1.67
N ASN A 58 12.23 4.11 1.83
CA ASN A 58 13.07 2.95 1.57
C ASN A 58 12.57 1.70 2.31
N HIS A 59 12.49 0.59 1.57
CA HIS A 59 12.09 -0.73 2.06
C HIS A 59 10.64 -0.84 2.58
N GLN A 60 9.78 0.17 2.42
CA GLN A 60 8.37 0.04 2.80
C GLN A 60 7.57 -0.80 1.81
N PHE A 61 7.83 -0.62 0.51
CA PHE A 61 7.13 -1.32 -0.56
C PHE A 61 8.13 -1.68 -1.67
N GLU A 62 8.25 -2.97 -1.98
CA GLU A 62 9.28 -3.48 -2.88
C GLU A 62 9.10 -3.00 -4.33
N CYS A 63 7.87 -2.60 -4.69
CA CYS A 63 7.55 -2.07 -6.01
C CYS A 63 8.34 -0.82 -6.42
N TRP A 64 8.92 -0.09 -5.45
CA TRP A 64 9.72 1.10 -5.71
C TRP A 64 11.24 0.85 -5.71
N THR A 65 11.69 -0.32 -5.22
CA THR A 65 13.11 -0.67 -5.10
C THR A 65 13.57 -1.66 -6.18
N LYS A 66 12.70 -2.56 -6.64
CA LYS A 66 12.97 -3.49 -7.75
C LYS A 66 12.63 -2.81 -9.08
N LYS A 67 13.66 -2.42 -9.84
CA LYS A 67 13.53 -1.70 -11.12
C LYS A 67 12.90 -2.51 -12.25
N ASP A 68 12.82 -3.84 -12.12
CA ASP A 68 12.69 -4.71 -13.28
C ASP A 68 11.25 -5.17 -13.60
N ASP A 69 10.30 -5.06 -12.66
CA ASP A 69 8.93 -5.58 -12.89
C ASP A 69 7.88 -4.51 -13.20
N ILE A 70 8.21 -3.23 -12.96
CA ILE A 70 7.23 -2.14 -13.04
C ILE A 70 7.89 -0.95 -13.73
N HIS A 71 7.68 -0.82 -15.05
CA HIS A 71 8.04 0.42 -15.76
C HIS A 71 7.12 1.54 -15.25
N MET A 72 7.64 2.35 -14.32
CA MET A 72 6.92 3.45 -13.66
C MET A 72 7.08 4.78 -14.41
N ASP A 73 7.12 4.75 -15.74
CA ASP A 73 7.09 5.97 -16.53
C ASP A 73 5.68 6.59 -16.50
N SER A 74 5.60 7.93 -16.43
CA SER A 74 4.35 8.69 -16.39
C SER A 74 3.59 8.64 -17.72
N ASN A 75 4.26 8.30 -18.82
CA ASN A 75 3.67 8.27 -20.17
C ASN A 75 3.19 6.88 -20.64
N GLU A 76 3.35 5.82 -19.85
CA GLU A 76 3.02 4.46 -20.28
C GLU A 76 1.92 3.82 -19.42
N PHE A 77 0.70 4.35 -19.55
CA PHE A 77 -0.52 3.59 -19.22
C PHE A 77 -0.44 2.16 -19.79
N SER A 78 0.08 2.02 -21.01
CA SER A 78 0.25 0.74 -21.70
C SER A 78 1.31 -0.15 -21.05
N GLY A 79 2.51 0.35 -20.73
CA GLY A 79 3.60 -0.48 -20.19
C GLY A 79 3.27 -1.06 -18.81
N TRP A 80 2.82 -0.21 -17.89
CA TRP A 80 2.48 -0.61 -16.52
C TRP A 80 1.23 -1.51 -16.46
N ALA A 81 0.14 -1.12 -17.13
CA ALA A 81 -1.09 -1.90 -17.11
C ALA A 81 -0.95 -3.22 -17.88
N ARG A 82 -0.13 -3.25 -18.96
CA ARG A 82 0.12 -4.47 -19.75
C ARG A 82 1.01 -5.46 -19.03
N ASN A 83 2.04 -5.01 -18.29
CA ASN A 83 2.82 -5.88 -17.41
C ASN A 83 1.98 -6.50 -16.29
N LEU A 84 0.83 -5.89 -15.98
CA LEU A 84 -0.09 -6.31 -14.93
C LEU A 84 -1.37 -6.96 -15.46
N GLU A 85 -1.42 -7.25 -16.76
CA GLU A 85 -2.54 -7.89 -17.47
C GLU A 85 -3.92 -7.24 -17.22
N LEU A 86 -3.94 -5.93 -16.90
CA LEU A 86 -5.19 -5.20 -16.72
C LEU A 86 -5.79 -4.82 -18.08
N SER A 87 -7.04 -5.20 -18.32
CA SER A 87 -7.82 -4.59 -19.39
C SER A 87 -8.06 -3.10 -19.08
N PRO A 88 -8.21 -2.22 -20.09
CA PRO A 88 -8.49 -0.80 -19.85
C PRO A 88 -9.73 -0.57 -18.96
N GLN A 89 -10.80 -1.35 -19.17
CA GLN A 89 -12.03 -1.26 -18.37
C GLN A 89 -11.79 -1.65 -16.91
N ASN A 90 -10.97 -2.70 -16.67
CA ASN A 90 -10.60 -3.08 -15.31
C ASN A 90 -9.76 -2.00 -14.65
N TYR A 91 -8.77 -1.44 -15.36
CA TYR A 91 -7.93 -0.37 -14.83
C TYR A 91 -8.74 0.84 -14.36
N GLU A 92 -9.64 1.38 -15.20
CA GLU A 92 -10.45 2.55 -14.84
C GLU A 92 -11.37 2.26 -13.65
N SER A 93 -11.97 1.07 -13.60
CA SER A 93 -12.78 0.66 -12.46
C SER A 93 -11.95 0.59 -11.17
N VAL A 94 -10.70 0.09 -11.27
CA VAL A 94 -9.79 0.03 -10.12
C VAL A 94 -9.40 1.44 -9.69
N LYS A 95 -8.97 2.28 -10.63
CA LYS A 95 -8.56 3.66 -10.35
C LYS A 95 -9.67 4.46 -9.69
N ALA A 96 -10.92 4.35 -10.17
CA ALA A 96 -12.07 5.05 -9.61
C ALA A 96 -12.32 4.71 -8.14
N TRP A 97 -12.26 3.42 -7.76
CA TRP A 97 -12.49 3.07 -6.37
C TRP A 97 -11.29 3.41 -5.47
N VAL A 98 -10.06 3.29 -5.98
CA VAL A 98 -8.85 3.66 -5.23
C VAL A 98 -8.84 5.16 -4.99
N TRP A 99 -9.33 5.96 -5.95
CA TRP A 99 -9.55 7.40 -5.79
C TRP A 99 -10.53 7.69 -4.65
N ASN A 100 -11.62 6.94 -4.54
CA ASN A 100 -12.54 7.08 -3.41
C ASN A 100 -11.88 6.70 -2.07
N LEU A 101 -11.05 5.65 -2.03
CA LEU A 101 -10.29 5.29 -0.83
C LEU A 101 -9.26 6.35 -0.45
N TYR A 102 -8.54 6.90 -1.43
CA TYR A 102 -7.57 7.97 -1.26
C TYR A 102 -8.23 9.19 -0.61
N GLN A 103 -9.35 9.67 -1.16
CA GLN A 103 -10.10 10.81 -0.64
C GLN A 103 -10.88 10.53 0.65
N SER A 104 -11.10 9.26 1.01
CA SER A 104 -11.95 8.91 2.15
C SER A 104 -11.47 9.55 3.46
N THR A 105 -12.33 10.34 4.08
CA THR A 105 -12.15 10.88 5.44
C THR A 105 -12.98 10.14 6.47
N GLY A 106 -13.67 9.06 6.07
CA GLY A 106 -14.54 8.28 6.92
C GLY A 106 -13.81 7.44 7.98
N PRO A 107 -14.56 6.67 8.77
CA PRO A 107 -13.98 5.76 9.77
C PRO A 107 -12.99 4.79 9.13
N ASP A 108 -11.89 4.52 9.83
CA ASP A 108 -10.91 3.51 9.44
C ASP A 108 -11.45 2.10 9.77
N PRO A 109 -11.81 1.28 8.76
CA PRO A 109 -12.31 -0.07 8.97
C PRO A 109 -11.21 -1.05 9.41
N SER A 110 -9.93 -0.68 9.30
CA SER A 110 -8.79 -1.53 9.66
C SER A 110 -8.44 -1.46 11.15
N LYS A 111 -9.21 -0.73 11.96
CA LYS A 111 -8.99 -0.60 13.41
C LYS A 111 -7.60 -0.04 13.75
N GLY A 112 -7.06 0.85 12.91
CA GLY A 112 -5.74 1.44 13.11
C GLY A 112 -4.58 0.55 12.67
N ALA A 113 -4.80 -0.43 11.77
CA ALA A 113 -3.75 -1.28 11.26
C ALA A 113 -2.59 -0.44 10.69
N ASP A 114 -1.36 -0.86 10.93
CA ASP A 114 -0.13 -0.21 10.47
C ASP A 114 0.91 -1.19 9.92
N HIS A 115 0.67 -2.49 10.07
CA HIS A 115 1.46 -3.55 9.51
C HIS A 115 0.58 -4.62 8.86
N TYR A 116 1.14 -5.29 7.86
CA TYR A 116 0.61 -6.54 7.35
C TYR A 116 1.74 -7.39 6.81
N ASN A 117 1.51 -8.71 6.71
CA ASN A 117 2.38 -9.62 5.99
C ASN A 117 1.58 -10.72 5.28
N ASN A 118 2.20 -11.37 4.30
CA ASN A 118 1.75 -12.65 3.78
C ASN A 118 2.61 -13.77 4.40
N PRO A 119 2.11 -14.51 5.41
CA PRO A 119 2.89 -15.56 6.08
C PRO A 119 3.29 -16.71 5.16
N ASN A 120 2.60 -16.91 4.04
CA ASN A 120 2.94 -17.96 3.09
C ASN A 120 4.17 -17.61 2.22
N ILE A 121 4.58 -16.34 2.21
CA ILE A 121 5.77 -15.88 1.47
C ILE A 121 6.91 -15.57 2.44
N GLY A 122 6.62 -14.78 3.48
CA GLY A 122 7.65 -14.25 4.39
C GLY A 122 7.65 -14.84 5.80
N GLY A 123 6.83 -15.86 6.08
CA GLY A 123 6.65 -16.38 7.44
C GLY A 123 6.12 -15.31 8.40
N TYR A 124 6.49 -15.41 9.67
CA TYR A 124 6.17 -14.42 10.71
C TYR A 124 7.44 -13.65 11.09
N PRO A 125 7.69 -12.46 10.51
CA PRO A 125 8.88 -11.69 10.84
C PRO A 125 8.87 -11.25 12.31
N LYS A 126 10.04 -11.11 12.94
CA LYS A 126 10.17 -10.76 14.37
C LYS A 126 9.36 -9.52 14.80
N TRP A 127 9.12 -8.56 13.91
CA TRP A 127 8.30 -7.38 14.24
C TRP A 127 6.86 -7.74 14.62
N THR A 128 6.33 -8.89 14.20
CA THR A 128 4.98 -9.34 14.58
C THR A 128 4.87 -9.56 16.09
N GLU A 129 5.96 -9.88 16.78
CA GLU A 129 5.99 -10.04 18.25
C GLU A 129 5.66 -8.72 18.99
N ASN A 130 5.97 -7.58 18.36
CA ASN A 130 5.74 -6.24 18.89
C ASN A 130 4.41 -5.62 18.43
N CYS A 131 3.56 -6.41 17.76
CA CYS A 131 2.27 -5.97 17.28
C CYS A 131 1.16 -6.86 17.83
N ASP A 132 -0.06 -6.34 17.87
CA ASP A 132 -1.27 -7.12 18.12
C ASP A 132 -1.91 -7.50 16.79
N PHE A 133 -2.24 -8.78 16.63
CA PHE A 133 -2.98 -9.28 15.47
C PHE A 133 -4.39 -8.69 15.45
N LEU A 134 -4.82 -8.22 14.28
CA LEU A 134 -6.15 -7.65 14.08
C LEU A 134 -7.07 -8.61 13.32
N GLU A 135 -6.68 -8.98 12.11
CA GLU A 135 -7.50 -9.81 11.23
C GLU A 135 -6.65 -10.43 10.10
N LYS A 136 -7.08 -11.60 9.62
CA LYS A 136 -6.59 -12.18 8.38
C LYS A 136 -7.65 -11.97 7.29
N ILE A 137 -7.26 -11.32 6.19
CA ILE A 137 -8.14 -11.09 5.04
C ILE A 137 -7.38 -11.54 3.79
N GLY A 138 -7.92 -12.55 3.11
CA GLY A 138 -7.22 -13.22 2.03
C GLY A 138 -5.90 -13.85 2.51
N LYS A 139 -4.80 -13.49 1.85
CA LYS A 139 -3.44 -13.97 2.19
C LYS A 139 -2.76 -13.07 3.22
N HIS A 140 -3.27 -11.86 3.47
CA HIS A 140 -2.68 -10.94 4.42
C HIS A 140 -3.17 -11.13 5.85
N GLN A 141 -2.24 -11.06 6.80
CA GLN A 141 -2.53 -10.82 8.21
C GLN A 141 -2.21 -9.37 8.52
N PHE A 142 -3.12 -8.68 9.21
CA PHE A 142 -3.00 -7.28 9.60
C PHE A 142 -2.75 -7.14 11.09
N TYR A 143 -1.97 -6.14 11.47
CA TYR A 143 -1.58 -5.89 12.85
C TYR A 143 -1.58 -4.39 13.17
N ILE A 144 -1.60 -4.10 14.46
CA ILE A 144 -1.34 -2.76 15.03
C ILE A 144 -0.10 -2.82 15.93
N SER A 145 0.83 -1.87 15.80
CA SER A 145 1.94 -1.75 16.78
C SER A 145 1.41 -1.63 18.19
N LYS A 146 2.02 -2.35 19.14
CA LYS A 146 1.75 -2.14 20.56
C LYS A 146 2.19 -0.72 20.95
N CYS A 147 1.35 -0.01 21.69
CA CYS A 147 1.78 1.22 22.33
C CYS A 147 2.82 0.87 23.39
N PHE A 148 4.10 1.06 23.09
CA PHE A 148 5.10 1.15 24.14
C PHE A 148 4.92 2.51 24.80
N ASN A 149 4.29 2.53 25.97
CA ASN A 149 4.44 3.64 26.90
C ASN A 149 5.94 3.70 27.23
N LYS A 150 6.65 4.63 26.58
CA LYS A 150 7.96 5.09 27.01
C LYS A 150 7.79 6.42 27.70
#